data_AF-A0A1B0FQ89-F1
#
_entry.id   AF-A0A1B0FQ89-F1
#
_cell.length_a   1.000
_cell.length_b   1.000
_cell.length_c   1.000
_cell.angle_alpha   90.00
_cell.angle_beta   90.00
_cell.angle_gamma   90.00
#
_symmetry.space_group_name_H-M   'P 1'
#
loop_
_entity.id
_entity.type
_entity.pdbx_description
1 polymer ?
#
loop_
_entity_poly.entity_id
_entity_poly.type
_entity_poly.pdbx_seq_one_letter_code
_entity_poly.pdbx_strand_id
1 'polypeptide(L)'
;MWAFGLNNYKQLVCPEDISPVSCPIRINLDHVSQIAGGRHHTMLLKDDGIVQIVGRKENGRLGLRPAREDATELTTISALTQKVIVHIFCGDAQSFASTSDGKVYAWGMGSPCQLGTGSEEDALEPTLIESKQTEGIKICLLNCDDGVDESPLTVAIDKLRSTATIKIRGKLFYIYAPKGYYYVRKRFYSAMWSSHICRQLTIA
;
A
#
# COMPACT_ATOMS: atom_id res chain seq x y z
N MET A 1 11.65 -16.24 -14.80
CA MET A 1 12.06 -15.49 -13.60
C MET A 1 12.48 -16.50 -12.53
N TRP A 2 13.27 -16.11 -11.53
CA TRP A 2 13.68 -17.02 -10.45
C TRP A 2 13.15 -16.52 -9.11
N ALA A 3 12.68 -17.42 -8.26
CA ALA A 3 12.17 -17.11 -6.92
C ALA A 3 12.76 -18.07 -5.87
N PHE A 4 12.95 -17.58 -4.65
CA PHE A 4 13.43 -18.33 -3.49
C PHE A 4 12.92 -17.66 -2.20
N GLY A 5 12.95 -18.39 -1.09
CA GLY A 5 12.50 -17.89 0.22
C GLY A 5 11.30 -18.66 0.78
N LEU A 6 10.54 -18.02 1.67
CA LEU A 6 9.39 -18.61 2.33
C LEU A 6 8.22 -18.79 1.33
N ASN A 7 7.54 -19.94 1.38
CA ASN A 7 6.43 -20.27 0.48
C ASN A 7 5.27 -21.00 1.18
N ASN A 8 5.15 -20.83 2.50
CA ASN A 8 4.13 -21.47 3.34
C ASN A 8 2.69 -21.08 2.98
N TYR A 9 2.49 -19.97 2.26
CA TYR A 9 1.21 -19.51 1.73
C TYR A 9 1.24 -19.33 0.21
N LYS A 10 2.14 -20.02 -0.49
CA LYS A 10 2.29 -19.91 -1.96
C LYS A 10 2.70 -18.52 -2.46
N GLN A 11 3.25 -17.67 -1.59
CA GLN A 11 3.66 -16.30 -1.93
C GLN A 11 4.77 -16.23 -2.99
N LEU A 12 5.50 -17.32 -3.28
CA LEU A 12 6.47 -17.35 -4.38
C LEU A 12 5.86 -17.68 -5.75
N VAL A 13 4.54 -17.88 -5.83
CA VAL A 13 3.88 -18.39 -7.04
C VAL A 13 4.45 -19.76 -7.46
N CYS A 14 4.91 -20.53 -6.49
CA CYS A 14 5.44 -21.87 -6.70
C CYS A 14 4.30 -22.90 -6.56
N PRO A 15 4.01 -23.69 -7.61
CA PRO A 15 2.97 -24.71 -7.53
C PRO A 15 3.35 -25.84 -6.56
N GLU A 16 4.63 -26.13 -6.40
CA GLU A 16 5.12 -27.21 -5.54
C GLU A 16 4.89 -26.90 -4.05
N ASP A 17 4.56 -27.92 -3.26
CA ASP A 17 4.40 -27.85 -1.80
C ASP A 17 5.75 -27.86 -1.08
N ILE A 18 6.64 -26.93 -1.46
CA ILE A 18 7.98 -26.77 -0.89
C ILE A 18 8.06 -25.43 -0.18
N SER A 19 8.43 -25.44 1.11
CA SER A 19 8.71 -24.24 1.89
C SER A 19 9.67 -24.53 3.07
N PRO A 20 10.77 -23.78 3.24
CA PRO A 20 11.24 -22.72 2.35
C PRO A 20 11.83 -23.28 1.05
N VAL A 21 11.78 -22.47 -0.01
CA VAL A 21 12.50 -22.72 -1.25
C VAL A 21 13.93 -22.19 -1.07
N SER A 22 14.84 -23.06 -0.65
CA SER A 22 16.23 -22.70 -0.33
C SER A 22 17.13 -22.50 -1.56
N CYS A 23 16.76 -23.12 -2.69
CA CYS A 23 17.46 -22.96 -3.96
C CYS A 23 16.54 -22.23 -4.94
N PRO A 24 17.02 -21.22 -5.68
CA PRO A 24 16.20 -20.52 -6.68
C PRO A 24 15.53 -21.50 -7.63
N ILE A 25 14.21 -21.41 -7.74
CA ILE A 25 13.42 -22.15 -8.71
C ILE A 25 12.98 -21.23 -9.83
N ARG A 26 12.86 -21.78 -11.03
CA ARG A 26 12.35 -21.02 -12.17
C ARG A 26 10.83 -20.98 -12.08
N ILE A 27 10.28 -19.77 -11.98
CA ILE A 27 8.85 -19.52 -12.11
C ILE A 27 8.54 -18.98 -13.51
N ASN A 28 7.45 -19.49 -14.09
CA ASN A 28 6.95 -19.04 -15.38
C ASN A 28 5.87 -17.97 -15.16
N LEU A 29 6.25 -16.72 -15.35
CA LEU A 29 5.35 -15.57 -15.28
C LEU A 29 5.42 -14.87 -16.64
N ASP A 30 4.28 -14.74 -17.29
CA ASP A 30 4.17 -14.12 -18.62
C ASP A 30 3.67 -12.67 -18.48
N HIS A 31 4.30 -11.76 -19.23
CA HIS A 31 3.86 -10.36 -19.35
C HIS A 31 3.69 -9.62 -18.02
N VAL A 32 4.67 -9.73 -17.11
CA VAL A 32 4.66 -9.06 -15.80
C VAL A 32 5.51 -7.79 -15.85
N SER A 33 4.89 -6.65 -15.56
CA SER A 33 5.54 -5.34 -15.50
C SER A 33 6.02 -4.97 -14.10
N GLN A 34 5.35 -5.45 -13.05
CA GLN A 34 5.73 -5.20 -11.66
C GLN A 34 5.36 -6.37 -10.73
N ILE A 35 6.16 -6.58 -9.70
CA ILE A 35 5.90 -7.50 -8.58
C ILE A 35 6.01 -6.74 -7.27
N ALA A 36 5.08 -6.97 -6.35
CA ALA A 36 5.14 -6.46 -4.99
C ALA A 36 4.83 -7.59 -4.00
N GLY A 37 5.58 -7.69 -2.91
CA GLY A 37 5.44 -8.75 -1.90
C GLY A 37 5.25 -8.18 -0.51
N GLY A 38 4.30 -8.75 0.24
CA GLY A 38 4.20 -8.60 1.70
C GLY A 38 4.76 -9.84 2.40
N ARG A 39 4.47 -10.00 3.70
CA ARG A 39 5.00 -11.15 4.46
C ARG A 39 4.43 -12.49 4.03
N HIS A 40 3.14 -12.52 3.67
CA HIS A 40 2.44 -13.76 3.30
C HIS A 40 1.57 -13.60 2.05
N HIS A 41 1.80 -12.60 1.22
CA HIS A 41 1.10 -12.40 -0.06
C HIS A 41 2.01 -11.76 -1.09
N THR A 42 1.68 -11.93 -2.36
CA THR A 42 2.42 -11.32 -3.48
C THR A 42 1.45 -10.93 -4.57
N MET A 43 1.63 -9.71 -5.08
CA MET A 43 0.88 -9.11 -6.16
C MET A 43 1.73 -9.04 -7.43
N LEU A 44 1.09 -9.29 -8.56
CA LEU A 44 1.65 -9.10 -9.89
C LEU A 44 0.82 -8.08 -10.65
N LEU A 45 1.50 -7.15 -11.31
CA LEU A 45 0.91 -6.27 -12.32
C LEU A 45 1.37 -6.77 -13.68
N LYS A 46 0.41 -7.06 -14.55
CA LYS A 46 0.68 -7.45 -15.94
C LYS A 46 0.78 -6.25 -16.86
N ASP A 47 1.38 -6.45 -18.03
CA ASP A 47 1.54 -5.41 -19.07
C ASP A 47 0.19 -4.87 -19.58
N ASP A 48 -0.88 -5.67 -19.47
CA ASP A 48 -2.26 -5.31 -19.81
C ASP A 48 -3.00 -4.55 -18.68
N GLY A 49 -2.33 -4.28 -17.56
CA GLY A 49 -2.90 -3.59 -16.39
C GLY A 49 -3.69 -4.51 -15.45
N ILE A 50 -3.75 -5.82 -15.71
CA ILE A 50 -4.40 -6.78 -14.81
C ILE A 50 -3.54 -6.98 -13.56
N VAL A 51 -4.18 -6.90 -12.40
CA VAL A 51 -3.55 -7.20 -11.11
C VAL A 51 -3.96 -8.60 -10.65
N GLN A 52 -2.97 -9.45 -10.41
CA GLN A 52 -3.14 -10.78 -9.84
C GLN A 52 -2.50 -10.85 -8.45
N ILE A 53 -3.01 -11.74 -7.60
CA ILE A 53 -2.53 -11.93 -6.23
C ILE A 53 -2.52 -13.41 -5.85
N VAL A 54 -1.57 -13.76 -4.98
CA VAL A 54 -1.45 -15.08 -4.34
C VAL A 54 -1.09 -14.85 -2.88
N GLY A 55 -1.45 -15.78 -1.98
CA GLY A 55 -1.09 -15.68 -0.58
C GLY A 55 -2.20 -16.01 0.41
N ARG A 56 -1.89 -15.66 1.65
CA ARG A 56 -2.74 -15.78 2.83
C ARG A 56 -3.98 -14.90 2.76
N LYS A 57 -5.16 -15.41 3.13
CA LYS A 57 -6.44 -14.69 3.07
C LYS A 57 -6.68 -13.69 4.19
N GLU A 58 -6.08 -13.91 5.36
CA GLU A 58 -6.40 -13.17 6.57
C GLU A 58 -6.14 -11.67 6.43
N ASN A 59 -6.93 -10.89 7.16
CA ASN A 59 -6.99 -9.43 7.13
C ASN A 59 -7.45 -8.82 5.80
N GLY A 60 -7.95 -9.63 4.86
CA GLY A 60 -8.41 -9.13 3.58
C GLY A 60 -7.29 -8.70 2.63
N ARG A 61 -6.02 -9.06 2.92
CA ARG A 61 -4.82 -8.66 2.12
C ARG A 61 -4.89 -9.05 0.63
N LEU A 62 -5.75 -10.02 0.31
CA LEU A 62 -6.00 -10.47 -1.06
C LEU A 62 -6.93 -9.53 -1.85
N GLY A 63 -7.83 -8.80 -1.20
CA GLY A 63 -8.75 -7.89 -1.89
C GLY A 63 -9.79 -8.59 -2.77
N LEU A 64 -10.04 -9.90 -2.54
CA LEU A 64 -10.91 -10.75 -3.35
C LEU A 64 -12.35 -10.82 -2.81
N ARG A 65 -12.82 -9.79 -2.07
CA ARG A 65 -13.98 -9.88 -1.17
C ARG A 65 -13.70 -10.94 -0.09
N PRO A 66 -14.62 -11.35 0.81
CA PRO A 66 -14.28 -12.36 1.81
C PRO A 66 -13.80 -13.65 1.14
N ALA A 67 -12.48 -13.83 1.09
CA ALA A 67 -11.87 -15.00 0.51
C ALA A 67 -12.16 -16.16 1.45
N ARG A 68 -12.76 -17.23 0.90
CA ARG A 68 -13.06 -18.43 1.70
C ARG A 68 -11.79 -19.18 2.05
N GLU A 69 -10.80 -19.14 1.18
CA GLU A 69 -9.56 -19.91 1.23
C GLU A 69 -8.37 -19.02 0.84
N ASP A 70 -7.16 -19.48 1.17
CA ASP A 70 -5.92 -18.85 0.72
C ASP A 70 -5.84 -18.92 -0.81
N ALA A 71 -5.27 -17.89 -1.44
CA ALA A 71 -5.00 -17.93 -2.86
C ALA A 71 -3.73 -18.73 -3.09
N THR A 72 -3.86 -20.00 -3.49
CA THR A 72 -2.72 -20.88 -3.81
C THR A 72 -2.25 -20.73 -5.26
N GLU A 73 -3.07 -20.12 -6.12
CA GLU A 73 -2.78 -19.80 -7.51
C GLU A 73 -3.00 -18.30 -7.76
N LEU A 74 -2.40 -17.79 -8.85
CA LEU A 74 -2.56 -16.40 -9.26
C LEU A 74 -4.02 -16.06 -9.56
N THR A 75 -4.62 -15.28 -8.68
CA THR A 75 -6.03 -14.92 -8.76
C THR A 75 -6.18 -13.45 -9.14
N THR A 76 -7.00 -13.16 -10.13
CA THR A 76 -7.26 -11.78 -10.59
C THR A 76 -8.11 -11.01 -9.57
N ILE A 77 -7.67 -9.79 -9.22
CA ILE A 77 -8.46 -8.89 -8.38
C ILE A 77 -9.51 -8.18 -9.24
N SER A 78 -10.69 -8.79 -9.34
CA SER A 78 -11.79 -8.31 -10.20
C SER A 78 -12.25 -6.87 -9.89
N ALA A 79 -12.09 -6.40 -8.65
CA ALA A 79 -12.42 -5.02 -8.27
C ALA A 79 -11.53 -3.95 -8.96
N LEU A 80 -10.38 -4.35 -9.52
CA LEU A 80 -9.44 -3.44 -10.20
C LEU A 80 -9.53 -3.50 -11.73
N THR A 81 -10.25 -4.46 -12.33
CA THR A 81 -10.23 -4.69 -13.79
C THR A 81 -10.82 -3.55 -14.62
N GLN A 82 -11.69 -2.72 -14.03
CA GLN A 82 -12.27 -1.54 -14.67
C GLN A 82 -11.41 -0.28 -14.47
N LYS A 83 -10.15 -0.44 -14.05
CA LYS A 83 -9.23 0.65 -13.73
C LYS A 83 -7.91 0.41 -14.46
N VAL A 84 -7.27 1.49 -14.92
CA VAL A 84 -5.95 1.42 -15.53
C VAL A 84 -4.91 1.51 -14.42
N ILE A 85 -4.47 0.35 -13.92
CA ILE A 85 -3.46 0.27 -12.85
C ILE A 85 -2.07 0.47 -13.44
N VAL A 86 -1.28 1.34 -12.81
CA VAL A 86 0.08 1.68 -13.25
C VAL A 86 1.15 1.28 -12.24
N HIS A 87 0.81 1.22 -10.95
CA HIS A 87 1.72 0.70 -9.92
C HIS A 87 0.98 -0.09 -8.85
N ILE A 88 1.66 -1.11 -8.32
CA ILE A 88 1.23 -1.92 -7.18
C ILE A 88 2.24 -1.84 -6.04
N PHE A 89 1.78 -1.98 -4.80
CA PHE A 89 2.62 -1.98 -3.60
C PHE A 89 2.04 -2.91 -2.53
N CYS A 90 2.91 -3.46 -1.68
CA CYS A 90 2.51 -4.25 -0.53
C CYS A 90 3.17 -3.69 0.73
N GLY A 91 2.43 -3.71 1.84
CA GLY A 91 2.99 -3.70 3.18
C GLY A 91 3.06 -5.13 3.73
N ASP A 92 3.18 -5.27 5.05
CA ASP A 92 3.24 -6.58 5.71
C ASP A 92 1.95 -7.39 5.49
N ALA A 93 0.81 -6.72 5.71
CA ALA A 93 -0.54 -7.26 5.58
C ALA A 93 -1.48 -6.34 4.78
N GLN A 94 -0.93 -5.31 4.15
CA GLN A 94 -1.64 -4.35 3.31
C GLN A 94 -1.22 -4.49 1.85
N SER A 95 -2.10 -4.00 1.00
CA SER A 95 -1.95 -4.00 -0.43
C SER A 95 -2.48 -2.69 -0.98
N PHE A 96 -1.80 -2.15 -2.00
CA PHE A 96 -2.15 -0.89 -2.61
C PHE A 96 -2.01 -0.97 -4.13
N ALA A 97 -2.84 -0.21 -4.83
CA ALA A 97 -2.72 -0.02 -6.26
C ALA A 97 -3.02 1.43 -6.64
N SER A 98 -2.22 1.98 -7.56
CA SER A 98 -2.43 3.33 -8.10
C SER A 98 -2.84 3.26 -9.57
N THR A 99 -3.74 4.16 -9.96
CA THR A 99 -4.27 4.25 -11.32
C THR A 99 -3.58 5.35 -12.11
N SER A 100 -3.67 5.29 -13.44
CA SER A 100 -3.10 6.31 -14.34
C SER A 100 -3.68 7.71 -14.14
N ASP A 101 -4.91 7.81 -13.63
CA ASP A 101 -5.57 9.07 -13.26
C ASP A 101 -5.18 9.56 -11.85
N GLY A 102 -4.26 8.87 -11.17
CA GLY A 102 -3.66 9.30 -9.90
C GLY A 102 -4.43 8.89 -8.64
N LYS A 103 -5.50 8.09 -8.76
CA LYS A 103 -6.20 7.53 -7.61
C LYS A 103 -5.41 6.39 -6.98
N VAL A 104 -5.61 6.17 -5.69
CA VAL A 104 -5.00 5.07 -4.94
C VAL A 104 -6.07 4.26 -4.24
N TYR A 105 -5.93 2.95 -4.34
CA TYR A 105 -6.77 1.98 -3.67
C TYR A 105 -5.93 1.24 -2.62
N ALA A 106 -6.51 1.00 -1.46
CA ALA A 106 -5.91 0.26 -0.36
C ALA A 106 -6.83 -0.87 0.10
N TRP A 107 -6.23 -2.00 0.50
CA TRP A 107 -6.93 -3.10 1.14
C TRP A 107 -5.98 -3.90 2.05
N GLY A 108 -6.53 -4.78 2.88
CA GLY A 108 -5.77 -5.54 3.87
C GLY A 108 -6.01 -5.06 5.30
N MET A 109 -5.00 -5.27 6.15
CA MET A 109 -5.11 -4.97 7.58
C MET A 109 -5.30 -3.47 7.85
N GLY A 110 -6.41 -3.13 8.49
CA GLY A 110 -6.84 -1.75 8.78
C GLY A 110 -6.31 -1.21 10.09
N SER A 111 -5.93 -2.07 11.04
CA SER A 111 -5.49 -1.66 12.37
C SER A 111 -4.00 -1.31 12.43
N PRO A 112 -3.60 -0.14 13.00
CA PRO A 112 -4.39 1.03 13.33
C PRO A 112 -4.35 2.08 12.20
N CYS A 113 -5.46 2.30 11.50
CA CYS A 113 -5.62 3.23 10.36
C CYS A 113 -4.65 3.07 9.18
N GLN A 114 -4.03 1.90 8.98
CA GLN A 114 -2.93 1.74 8.02
C GLN A 114 -3.34 1.82 6.54
N LEU A 115 -4.65 1.89 6.23
CA LEU A 115 -5.12 1.96 4.85
C LEU A 115 -5.39 3.39 4.36
N GLY A 116 -5.47 4.37 5.27
CA GLY A 116 -5.77 5.76 4.89
C GLY A 116 -7.21 5.99 4.37
N THR A 117 -8.10 5.00 4.47
CA THR A 117 -9.50 5.06 4.02
C THR A 117 -10.43 5.81 4.98
N GLY A 118 -9.92 6.21 6.15
CA GLY A 118 -10.72 6.80 7.22
C GLY A 118 -11.45 5.79 8.11
N SER A 119 -11.26 4.48 7.86
CA SER A 119 -11.71 3.38 8.72
C SER A 119 -10.54 2.72 9.46
N GLU A 120 -10.81 2.19 10.65
CA GLU A 120 -9.89 1.32 11.41
C GLU A 120 -10.11 -0.18 11.11
N GLU A 121 -11.16 -0.52 10.36
CA GLU A 121 -11.50 -1.89 10.01
C GLU A 121 -10.66 -2.39 8.83
N ASP A 122 -10.42 -3.71 8.81
CA ASP A 122 -9.79 -4.40 7.69
C ASP A 122 -10.64 -4.21 6.43
N ALA A 123 -10.02 -3.78 5.33
CA ALA A 123 -10.70 -3.65 4.05
C ALA A 123 -10.50 -4.93 3.23
N LEU A 124 -11.60 -5.63 2.98
CA LEU A 124 -11.61 -6.92 2.28
C LEU A 124 -11.59 -6.80 0.76
N GLU A 125 -11.73 -5.58 0.24
CA GLU A 125 -11.65 -5.26 -1.17
C GLU A 125 -10.96 -3.90 -1.38
N PRO A 126 -10.34 -3.67 -2.56
CA PRO A 126 -9.68 -2.40 -2.89
C PRO A 126 -10.61 -1.20 -2.68
N THR A 127 -10.29 -0.40 -1.67
CA THR A 127 -11.07 0.76 -1.27
C THR A 127 -10.33 2.03 -1.64
N LEU A 128 -11.04 2.99 -2.25
CA LEU A 128 -10.44 4.27 -2.66
C LEU A 128 -9.95 5.04 -1.42
N ILE A 129 -8.70 5.49 -1.45
CA ILE A 129 -8.19 6.47 -0.50
C ILE A 129 -8.66 7.85 -0.98
N GLU A 130 -9.67 8.40 -0.31
CA GLU A 130 -10.18 9.73 -0.58
C GLU A 130 -10.09 10.62 0.66
N SER A 131 -9.40 11.75 0.50
CA SER A 131 -9.31 12.80 1.51
C SER A 131 -9.10 14.15 0.81
N LYS A 132 -9.32 15.25 1.53
CA LYS A 132 -8.97 16.59 1.02
C LYS A 132 -7.50 16.73 0.64
N GLN A 133 -6.63 15.86 1.16
CA GLN A 133 -5.20 15.86 0.95
C GLN A 133 -4.79 15.00 -0.26
N THR A 134 -5.66 14.13 -0.75
CA THR A 134 -5.44 13.37 -1.99
C THR A 134 -6.16 13.99 -3.18
N GLU A 135 -7.00 15.00 -2.95
CA GLU A 135 -7.75 15.72 -3.98
C GLU A 135 -6.81 16.46 -4.95
N GLY A 136 -6.87 16.12 -6.23
CA GLY A 136 -6.05 16.73 -7.28
C GLY A 136 -4.55 16.40 -7.22
N ILE A 137 -4.17 15.40 -6.42
CA ILE A 137 -2.79 14.93 -6.26
C ILE A 137 -2.62 13.57 -6.92
N LYS A 138 -1.63 13.46 -7.82
CA LYS A 138 -1.20 12.19 -8.40
C LYS A 138 -0.16 11.54 -7.50
N ILE A 139 -0.52 10.40 -6.92
CA ILE A 139 0.36 9.59 -6.09
C ILE A 139 1.15 8.63 -6.99
N CYS A 140 2.47 8.59 -6.83
CA CYS A 140 3.37 7.83 -7.70
C CYS A 140 4.14 6.71 -6.99
N LEU A 141 4.40 6.80 -5.69
CA LEU A 141 5.06 5.73 -4.93
C LEU A 141 4.39 5.57 -3.57
N LEU A 142 4.27 4.34 -3.10
CA LEU A 142 3.87 4.00 -1.74
C LEU A 142 4.95 3.09 -1.14
N ASN A 143 5.37 3.35 0.10
CA ASN A 143 6.21 2.46 0.88
C ASN A 143 5.56 2.27 2.24
N CYS A 144 5.49 1.02 2.71
CA CYS A 144 4.92 0.67 3.99
C CYS A 144 6.03 -0.04 4.76
N ASP A 145 6.61 0.65 5.74
CA ASP A 145 7.65 0.10 6.60
C ASP A 145 7.01 -0.37 7.92
N ASP A 146 7.37 -1.57 8.39
CA ASP A 146 6.87 -2.19 9.61
C ASP A 146 7.88 -2.11 10.76
N GLY A 147 8.92 -1.27 10.62
CA GLY A 147 9.92 -1.02 11.65
C GLY A 147 9.28 -0.94 13.03
N VAL A 148 9.68 -1.90 13.89
CA VAL A 148 9.37 -1.98 15.32
C VAL A 148 9.34 -0.55 15.87
N ASP A 149 8.15 -0.10 16.28
CA ASP A 149 7.76 1.29 16.58
C ASP A 149 7.26 2.13 15.39
N GLU A 150 5.94 2.14 15.18
CA GLU A 150 5.19 3.27 14.58
C GLU A 150 5.75 3.87 13.27
N SER A 151 6.14 3.01 12.35
CA SER A 151 6.70 3.45 11.06
C SER A 151 5.60 3.89 10.07
N PRO A 152 5.71 5.09 9.48
CA PRO A 152 4.66 5.68 8.63
C PRO A 152 4.60 5.08 7.22
N LEU A 153 3.41 5.06 6.62
CA LEU A 153 3.27 4.94 5.17
C LEU A 153 3.95 6.13 4.48
N THR A 154 4.92 5.86 3.62
CA THR A 154 5.55 6.89 2.79
C THR A 154 4.88 6.95 1.43
N VAL A 155 4.53 8.14 0.93
CA VAL A 155 3.77 8.34 -0.32
C VAL A 155 4.45 9.40 -1.19
N ALA A 156 5.17 9.02 -2.25
CA ALA A 156 5.74 10.00 -3.17
C ALA A 156 4.68 10.59 -4.10
N ILE A 157 4.73 11.92 -4.28
CA ILE A 157 3.73 12.71 -5.02
C ILE A 157 4.39 13.36 -6.24
N ASP A 158 3.78 13.20 -7.43
CA ASP A 158 4.34 13.59 -8.74
C ASP A 158 4.65 15.11 -8.85
N LYS A 159 3.79 15.96 -8.27
CA LYS A 159 3.83 17.41 -8.53
C LYS A 159 5.05 18.15 -7.95
N LEU A 160 5.90 17.52 -7.14
CA LEU A 160 6.96 18.23 -6.41
C LEU A 160 8.40 17.85 -6.79
N ARG A 161 8.65 16.91 -7.71
CA ARG A 161 9.99 16.28 -7.82
C ARG A 161 10.51 15.86 -6.43
N SER A 162 9.60 15.39 -5.57
CA SER A 162 9.92 15.06 -4.18
C SER A 162 9.10 13.89 -3.64
N THR A 163 9.78 13.04 -2.89
CA THR A 163 9.20 12.00 -2.06
C THR A 163 8.52 12.61 -0.83
N ALA A 164 7.21 12.44 -0.69
CA ALA A 164 6.48 12.75 0.53
C ALA A 164 6.29 11.49 1.38
N THR A 165 6.17 11.67 2.70
CA THR A 165 5.94 10.58 3.64
C THR A 165 4.67 10.86 4.42
N ILE A 166 3.56 10.14 4.16
CA ILE A 166 2.28 10.38 4.84
C ILE A 166 2.21 9.57 6.15
N LYS A 167 2.65 10.18 7.25
CA LYS A 167 2.54 9.54 8.57
C LYS A 167 1.08 9.47 9.03
N ILE A 168 0.59 8.25 9.28
CA ILE A 168 -0.74 8.00 9.85
C ILE A 168 -0.59 7.51 11.31
N ARG A 169 -0.67 8.44 12.28
CA ARG A 169 -1.15 8.16 13.66
C ARG A 169 -1.42 9.45 14.46
N GLY A 170 -2.56 9.50 15.14
CA GLY A 170 -2.74 10.26 16.40
C GLY A 170 -3.02 11.77 16.36
N LYS A 171 -2.37 12.59 15.54
CA LYS A 171 -2.62 14.03 15.30
C LYS A 171 -1.44 14.57 14.49
N LEU A 172 -1.72 15.14 13.32
CA LEU A 172 -0.80 15.76 12.34
C LEU A 172 -0.19 14.84 11.28
N PHE A 173 -0.35 15.30 10.04
CA PHE A 173 0.20 14.75 8.81
C PHE A 173 1.49 15.49 8.48
N TYR A 174 2.53 14.74 8.13
CA TYR A 174 3.75 15.30 7.58
C TYR A 174 3.78 15.00 6.08
N ILE A 175 4.27 15.93 5.28
CA ILE A 175 4.64 15.71 3.88
C ILE A 175 6.12 16.09 3.85
N TYR A 176 6.99 15.09 3.71
CA TYR A 176 8.41 15.34 3.50
C TYR A 176 8.59 15.92 2.09
N ALA A 177 9.31 17.03 1.96
CA ALA A 177 9.81 17.49 0.68
C ALA A 177 11.25 17.95 0.93
N PRO A 178 12.20 17.75 -0.01
CA PRO A 178 13.59 18.12 0.13
C PRO A 178 13.81 19.64 0.29
N LYS A 179 12.74 20.45 0.28
CA LYS A 179 12.75 21.88 0.56
C LYS A 179 12.00 22.32 1.82
N GLY A 180 11.57 21.40 2.69
CA GLY A 180 11.03 21.73 4.00
C GLY A 180 9.85 20.88 4.46
N TYR A 181 9.57 20.98 5.76
CA TYR A 181 8.47 20.31 6.44
C TYR A 181 7.15 21.03 6.17
N TYR A 182 6.15 20.32 5.64
CA TYR A 182 4.78 20.82 5.59
C TYR A 182 3.93 20.07 6.62
N TYR A 183 3.21 20.82 7.47
CA TYR A 183 2.22 20.28 8.41
C TYR A 183 0.81 20.73 8.00
N VAL A 184 -0.18 19.86 8.17
CA VAL A 184 -1.61 20.21 7.98
C VAL A 184 -2.35 20.02 9.30
N ARG A 185 -2.83 21.13 9.88
CA ARG A 185 -3.53 21.16 11.19
C ARG A 185 -5.05 21.09 10.98
N LYS A 186 -5.73 20.11 11.59
CA LYS A 186 -7.20 20.04 11.68
C LYS A 186 -7.66 21.05 12.75
N ARG A 187 -8.44 22.09 12.41
CA ARG A 187 -9.03 23.03 13.38
C ARG A 187 -10.19 22.34 14.11
N PHE A 188 -10.03 22.04 15.38
CA PHE A 188 -11.11 21.94 16.37
C PHE A 188 -10.67 22.67 17.64
N TYR A 189 -11.60 23.40 18.24
CA TYR A 189 -11.39 24.32 19.37
C TYR A 189 -10.93 23.61 20.66
N SER A 190 -10.24 24.40 21.49
CA SER A 190 -9.91 24.22 22.92
C SER A 190 -8.56 23.57 23.27
N ALA A 191 -8.04 24.02 24.40
CA ALA A 191 -6.64 24.32 24.69
C ALA A 191 -5.94 23.26 25.54
N MET A 192 -4.63 23.09 25.36
CA MET A 192 -3.57 23.15 26.40
C MET A 192 -2.20 22.73 25.82
N TRP A 193 -1.16 23.33 26.38
CA TRP A 193 0.26 23.43 25.98
C TRP A 193 1.00 22.07 26.09
N SER A 194 2.16 21.80 25.45
CA SER A 194 3.41 22.57 25.46
C SER A 194 4.28 22.45 24.20
N SER A 195 5.23 23.36 24.15
CA SER A 195 6.06 23.88 23.06
C SER A 195 7.16 22.96 22.55
N HIS A 196 7.36 22.91 21.22
CA HIS A 196 8.66 23.15 20.57
C HIS A 196 8.42 24.00 19.31
N ILE A 197 9.27 25.01 19.15
CA ILE A 197 9.14 26.17 18.25
C ILE A 197 9.07 25.76 16.77
N CYS A 198 8.04 26.23 16.05
CA CYS A 198 8.09 26.35 14.59
C CYS A 198 7.54 27.74 14.20
N ARG A 199 8.39 28.55 13.56
CA ARG A 199 8.05 29.90 13.12
C ARG A 199 6.88 29.84 12.12
N GLN A 200 5.80 30.54 12.43
CA GLN A 200 4.71 30.83 11.50
C GLN A 200 5.26 31.59 10.28
N LEU A 201 5.07 31.04 9.08
CA LEU A 201 5.05 31.82 7.85
C LEU A 201 3.59 31.98 7.44
N THR A 202 3.04 33.14 7.76
CA THR A 202 1.79 33.64 7.17
C THR A 202 2.10 34.02 5.73
N ILE A 203 1.37 33.50 4.75
CA ILE A 203 1.38 34.07 3.40
C ILE A 203 -0.08 34.34 3.02
N ALA A 204 -0.27 35.56 2.54
CA ALA A 204 -1.49 36.16 2.01
C ALA A 204 -2.01 35.46 0.74
#